data_AF-A0A1Z9PFY7-F1
#
_entry.id   AF-A0A1Z9PFY7-F1
#
_cell.length_a   1.000
_cell.length_b   1.000
_cell.length_c   1.000
_cell.angle_alpha   90.00
_cell.angle_beta   90.00
_cell.angle_gamma   90.00
#
_symmetry.space_group_name_H-M   'P 1'
#
loop_
_entity.id
_entity.type
_entity.pdbx_description
1 polymer ?
#
loop_
_entity_poly.entity_id
_entity_poly.type
_entity_poly.pdbx_seq_one_letter_code
_entity_poly.pdbx_strand_id
1 'polypeptide(L)' 'MRLRLVILKLLIPLLTFFIIGLARTYLVKALSSKKNKRSEQMIGCSSCGTFVHESLVIKKNRDCFCSEDCSNS' A
#
# COMPACT_ATOMS: atom_id res chain seq x y z
N MET A 1 39.58 -28.75 15.66
CA MET A 1 38.20 -28.71 16.23
C MET A 1 37.70 -27.30 16.58
N ARG A 2 38.56 -26.34 16.97
CA ARG A 2 38.12 -24.98 17.38
C ARG A 2 37.65 -24.05 16.26
N LEU A 3 38.22 -24.17 15.05
CA LEU A 3 37.90 -23.28 13.92
C LEU A 3 36.44 -23.44 13.41
N ARG A 4 35.93 -24.67 13.38
CA ARG A 4 34.56 -24.99 12.94
C ARG A 4 33.48 -24.38 13.85
N LEU A 5 33.74 -24.29 15.15
CA LEU A 5 32.83 -23.70 16.14
C LEU A 5 32.75 -22.16 16.00
N VAL A 6 33.86 -21.52 15.64
CA VAL A 6 33.91 -20.06 15.40
C VAL A 6 33.14 -19.71 14.13
N ILE A 7 33.35 -20.47 13.05
CA ILE A 7 32.64 -20.28 11.79
C ILE A 7 31.13 -20.48 11.99
N LEU A 8 30.73 -21.53 12.74
CA LEU A 8 29.32 -21.79 13.04
C LEU A 8 28.68 -20.65 13.84
N LYS A 9 29.39 -20.11 14.83
CA LYS A 9 28.92 -18.95 15.62
C LYS A 9 28.77 -17.68 14.77
N LEU A 10 29.56 -17.52 13.71
CA LEU A 10 29.45 -16.40 12.78
C LEU A 10 28.35 -16.61 11.73
N LEU A 11 28.09 -17.86 11.37
CA LEU A 11 27.10 -18.23 10.35
C LEU A 11 25.67 -18.00 10.84
N ILE A 12 25.40 -18.29 12.11
CA ILE A 12 24.07 -18.14 12.74
C ILE A 12 23.51 -16.72 12.61
N PRO A 13 24.20 -15.64 13.03
CA PRO A 13 23.69 -14.28 12.91
C PRO A 13 23.50 -13.84 11.46
N LEU A 14 24.37 -14.31 10.55
CA LEU A 14 24.27 -14.02 9.12
C LEU A 14 23.00 -14.64 8.52
N LEU A 15 22.71 -15.91 8.83
CA LEU A 15 21.47 -16.56 8.41
C LEU A 15 20.26 -15.86 9.02
N THR A 16 20.28 -15.54 10.32
CA THR A 16 19.12 -14.88 10.96
C THR A 16 18.81 -13.53 10.31
N PHE A 17 19.85 -12.74 10.00
CA PHE A 17 19.70 -11.48 9.29
C PHE A 17 19.03 -11.67 7.92
N PHE A 18 19.48 -12.66 7.17
CA PHE A 18 18.93 -12.96 5.84
C PHE A 18 17.47 -13.42 5.90
N ILE A 19 17.14 -14.33 6.83
CA ILE A 19 15.78 -14.84 7.04
C ILE A 19 14.82 -13.71 7.46
N ILE A 20 15.25 -12.82 8.36
CA ILE A 20 14.44 -11.66 8.78
C ILE A 20 14.21 -10.70 7.61
N GLY A 21 15.23 -10.42 6.79
CA GLY A 21 15.10 -9.56 5.62
C GLY A 21 14.11 -10.11 4.59
N LEU A 22 14.18 -11.41 4.31
CA LEU A 22 13.24 -12.11 3.43
C LEU A 22 11.81 -12.08 4.00
N ALA A 23 11.65 -12.39 5.29
CA ALA A 23 10.34 -12.37 5.94
C ALA A 23 9.70 -10.98 5.88
N ARG A 24 10.46 -9.91 6.17
CA ARG A 24 9.96 -8.53 6.05
C ARG A 24 9.53 -8.20 4.63
N THR A 25 10.36 -8.53 3.64
CA THR A 25 10.05 -8.26 2.24
C THR A 25 8.79 -9.00 1.78
N TYR A 26 8.63 -10.26 2.21
CA TYR A 26 7.46 -11.06 1.92
C TYR A 26 6.19 -10.50 2.59
N LEU A 27 6.27 -10.16 3.88
CA LEU A 27 5.16 -9.55 4.63
C LEU A 27 4.74 -8.21 4.03
N VAL A 28 5.70 -7.34 3.68
CA VAL A 28 5.41 -6.05 3.03
C VAL A 28 4.73 -6.27 1.68
N LYS A 29 5.19 -7.22 0.86
CA LYS A 29 4.54 -7.54 -0.42
C LYS A 29 3.14 -8.12 -0.24
N ALA A 30 2.95 -9.03 0.72
CA ALA A 30 1.64 -9.61 1.02
C ALA A 30 0.64 -8.56 1.53
N LEU A 31 1.09 -7.65 2.40
CA LEU A 31 0.28 -6.54 2.91
C LEU A 31 0.01 -5.49 1.83
N SER A 32 0.99 -5.17 0.98
CA SER A 32 0.86 -4.19 -0.10
C SER A 32 0.01 -4.70 -1.26
N SER A 33 0.02 -6.01 -1.55
CA SER A 33 -0.87 -6.61 -2.55
C SER A 33 -2.34 -6.38 -2.20
N LYS A 34 -2.68 -6.34 -0.90
CA LYS A 34 -4.03 -6.04 -0.41
C LYS A 34 -4.48 -4.58 -0.67
N LYS A 35 -3.54 -3.65 -0.92
CA LYS A 35 -3.83 -2.24 -1.26
C LYS A 35 -4.14 -2.02 -2.74
N ASN A 36 -3.87 -2.99 -3.62
CA ASN A 36 -4.31 -2.94 -5.03
C ASN A 36 -5.74 -3.47 -5.22
N LYS A 37 -6.59 -3.36 -4.20
CA LYS A 37 -8.02 -3.35 -4.46
C LYS A 37 -8.31 -1.98 -5.03
N ARG A 38 -8.61 -1.90 -6.34
CA ARG A 38 -9.41 -0.80 -6.91
C ARG A 38 -10.46 -0.48 -5.86
N SER A 39 -10.39 0.70 -5.28
CA SER A 39 -11.35 1.09 -4.26
C SER A 39 -12.69 1.20 -4.96
N GLU A 40 -13.53 0.18 -4.83
CA GLU A 40 -14.94 0.20 -5.25
C GLU A 40 -15.76 1.23 -4.45
N GLN A 41 -15.10 2.17 -3.75
CA GLN A 41 -15.73 3.27 -3.06
C GLN A 41 -16.27 4.25 -4.10
N MET A 42 -17.58 4.34 -4.12
CA MET A 42 -18.29 5.42 -4.78
C MET A 42 -18.39 6.62 -3.83
N ILE A 43 -18.06 7.78 -4.35
CA ILE A 43 -18.10 9.06 -3.65
C ILE A 43 -19.21 9.89 -4.28
N GLY A 44 -20.05 10.50 -3.44
CA GLY A 44 -21.10 11.40 -3.90
C GLY A 44 -20.54 12.75 -4.33
N CYS A 45 -21.03 13.28 -5.45
CA CYS A 45 -20.74 14.63 -5.90
C CYS A 45 -21.40 15.67 -4.97
N SER A 46 -20.63 16.64 -4.47
CA SER A 46 -21.13 17.72 -3.61
C SER A 46 -22.16 18.63 -4.31
N SER A 47 -22.13 18.69 -5.65
CA SER A 47 -23.02 19.56 -6.45
C SER A 47 -24.33 18.88 -6.86
N CYS A 48 -24.26 17.69 -7.47
CA CYS A 48 -25.44 17.03 -8.05
C CYS A 48 -25.85 15.72 -7.34
N GLY A 49 -25.09 15.25 -6.35
CA GLY A 49 -25.40 14.03 -5.60
C GLY A 49 -25.12 12.72 -6.34
N THR A 50 -24.69 12.75 -7.61
CA THR A 50 -24.31 11.55 -8.37
C THR A 50 -23.12 10.84 -7.72
N PHE A 51 -23.21 9.52 -7.61
CA PHE A 51 -22.14 8.67 -7.11
C PHE A 51 -21.14 8.34 -8.22
N VAL A 52 -19.88 8.70 -8.03
CA VAL A 52 -18.79 8.46 -8.97
C VAL A 52 -17.69 7.64 -8.28
N HIS A 53 -17.08 6.73 -9.03
CA HIS A 53 -15.96 5.93 -8.56
C HIS A 53 -14.78 6.83 -8.15
N GLU A 54 -14.11 6.54 -7.04
CA GLU A 54 -13.02 7.38 -6.48
C GLU A 54 -11.96 7.79 -7.53
N SER A 55 -11.65 6.90 -8.49
CA SER A 55 -10.67 7.19 -9.55
C SER A 55 -11.09 8.27 -10.55
N LEU A 56 -12.37 8.63 -10.61
CA LEU A 56 -12.93 9.63 -11.53
C LEU A 56 -13.35 10.92 -10.81
N VAL A 57 -13.20 10.97 -9.47
CA VAL A 57 -13.60 12.12 -8.67
C VAL A 57 -12.61 13.27 -8.84
N ILE A 58 -13.14 14.46 -9.08
CA ILE A 58 -12.40 15.72 -9.08
C ILE A 58 -12.49 16.32 -7.67
N LYS A 59 -11.35 16.50 -6.99
CA LYS A 59 -11.31 17.12 -5.65
C LYS A 59 -10.94 18.59 -5.76
N LYS A 60 -11.79 19.49 -5.25
CA LYS A 60 -11.57 20.95 -5.26
C LYS A 60 -12.11 21.56 -3.97
N ASN A 61 -11.33 22.40 -3.28
CA ASN A 61 -11.73 23.05 -2.02
C ASN A 61 -12.28 22.11 -0.92
N ARG A 62 -11.78 20.87 -0.84
CA ARG A 62 -12.24 19.78 0.05
C ARG A 62 -13.57 19.12 -0.33
N ASP A 63 -14.20 19.57 -1.41
CA ASP A 63 -15.36 18.94 -2.01
C ASP A 63 -14.97 17.95 -3.11
N CYS A 64 -15.88 17.01 -3.39
CA CYS A 64 -15.73 15.97 -4.40
C CYS A 64 -16.76 16.17 -5.50
N PHE A 65 -16.33 16.15 -6.76
CA PHE A 65 -17.18 16.42 -7.92
C PHE A 65 -17.09 15.32 -8.97
N CYS A 66 -18.18 15.10 -9.70
CA CYS A 66 -18.26 14.11 -10.77
C CYS A 66 -17.70 14.60 -12.13
N SER A 67 -17.60 15.92 -12.32
CA SER A 67 -17.13 16.55 -13.56
C SER A 67 -16.58 17.96 -13.28
N GLU A 68 -15.83 18.52 -14.24
CA GLU A 68 -15.35 19.90 -14.16
C GLU A 68 -16.51 20.90 -14.06
N ASP A 69 -17.60 20.66 -14.79
CA ASP A 69 -18.81 21.49 -14.74
C ASP A 69 -19.37 21.61 -13.32
N CYS A 70 -19.43 20.49 -12.59
CA CYS A 70 -19.90 20.47 -11.20
C CYS A 70 -18.91 21.17 -10.25
N SER A 71 -17.62 21.18 -10.57
CA SER A 71 -16.58 21.83 -9.76
C SER A 71 -16.45 23.34 -9.99
N ASN A 72 -17.06 23.83 -11.08
CA ASN A 72 -17.04 25.23 -11.50
C ASN A 72 -18.42 25.90 -11.44
N SER A 73 -19.46 25.14 -11.06
CA SER A 73 -20.76 25.68 -10.61
C SER A 73 -20.64 26.31 -9.23
#